data_AF-A0A7W0T6B1-F1
#
_entry.id   AF-A0A7W0T6B1-F1
#
_cell.length_a   1.000
_cell.length_b   1.000
_cell.length_c   1.000
_cell.angle_alpha   90.00
_cell.angle_beta   90.00
_cell.angle_gamma   90.00
#
_symmetry.space_group_name_H-M   'P 1'
#
loop_
_entity.id
_entity.type
_entity.pdbx_description
1 polymer ?
#
loop_
_entity_poly.entity_id
_entity_poly.type
_entity_poly.pdbx_seq_one_letter_code
_entity_poly.pdbx_strand_id
1 'polypeptide(L)'
;REVLGAEVVDGRGGSTEDELRAIRYSFATDRLRATGHTASDQVETVLYRLVSRGAASGIEAKRADGVVRPLLALTREETAAYCATVGLAFRTDSSNTDTKRGLVRERILPLLRELHPGAERNLLSLLAEDDSLRELLAGTGVTRRLDLGGGVSAVREYDSVWLERSATTLDGEVAWGAWRISAEEKGLKVRGWRPGDRLAGRGRKIQDVFVDAKIPRSQREAWPLVVRGDEVVAVPGIVDAPGVKAERVAS
;
A
#
# COMPACT_ATOMS: atom_id res chain seq x y z
N ARG A 1 32.90 -3.45 -22.81
CA ARG A 1 33.31 -2.23 -22.08
C ARG A 1 32.16 -1.92 -21.14
N GLU A 2 32.42 -1.88 -19.83
CA GLU A 2 31.42 -1.53 -18.80
C GLU A 2 30.96 -0.10 -19.08
N VAL A 3 29.68 0.08 -19.46
CA VAL A 3 29.15 1.36 -19.98
C VAL A 3 29.14 2.44 -18.90
N LEU A 4 29.19 2.04 -17.62
CA LEU A 4 29.09 2.91 -16.47
C LEU A 4 30.44 3.10 -15.73
N GLY A 5 31.54 2.57 -16.30
CA GLY A 5 32.85 2.68 -15.67
C GLY A 5 32.99 1.89 -14.37
N ALA A 6 32.17 0.84 -14.15
CA ALA A 6 32.31 0.02 -12.96
C ALA A 6 33.55 -0.86 -13.03
N GLU A 7 34.23 -0.98 -11.89
CA GLU A 7 35.30 -1.94 -11.68
C GLU A 7 34.69 -3.32 -11.45
N VAL A 8 35.06 -4.29 -12.29
CA VAL A 8 34.67 -5.69 -12.10
C VAL A 8 35.64 -6.34 -11.13
N VAL A 9 35.15 -6.71 -9.95
CA VAL A 9 35.94 -7.39 -8.91
C VAL A 9 35.66 -8.89 -8.97
N ASP A 10 36.70 -9.69 -9.22
CA ASP A 10 36.60 -11.15 -9.22
C ASP A 10 36.58 -11.70 -7.79
N GLY A 11 35.42 -12.19 -7.35
CA GLY A 11 35.28 -12.96 -6.11
C GLY A 11 35.63 -14.42 -6.34
N ARG A 12 36.90 -14.82 -6.14
CA ARG A 12 37.29 -16.24 -6.20
C ARG A 12 37.11 -16.92 -4.84
N GLY A 13 36.64 -18.18 -4.84
CA GLY A 13 36.76 -19.06 -3.66
C GLY A 13 35.48 -19.57 -2.99
N GLY A 14 34.28 -19.34 -3.57
CA GLY A 14 33.03 -19.91 -3.05
C GLY A 14 32.51 -21.06 -3.91
N SER A 15 32.05 -22.14 -3.29
CA SER A 15 31.43 -23.30 -3.94
C SER A 15 29.93 -23.43 -3.63
N THR A 16 29.44 -22.75 -2.58
CA THR A 16 28.03 -22.73 -2.16
C THR A 16 27.39 -21.34 -2.29
N GLU A 17 26.05 -21.27 -2.37
CA GLU A 17 25.32 -19.98 -2.43
C GLU A 17 25.66 -19.07 -1.23
N ASP A 18 25.79 -19.66 -0.04
CA ASP A 18 26.10 -18.92 1.19
C ASP A 18 27.54 -18.39 1.21
N GLU A 19 28.52 -19.15 0.71
CA GLU A 19 29.92 -18.70 0.57
C GLU A 19 30.03 -17.57 -0.47
N LEU A 20 29.41 -17.74 -1.63
CA LEU A 20 29.37 -16.71 -2.67
C LEU A 20 28.65 -15.45 -2.19
N ARG A 21 27.58 -15.62 -1.39
CA ARG A 21 26.86 -14.53 -0.73
C ARG A 21 27.76 -13.82 0.28
N ALA A 22 28.52 -14.55 1.09
CA ALA A 22 29.45 -13.98 2.07
C ALA A 22 30.58 -13.19 1.38
N ILE A 23 31.21 -13.76 0.34
CA ILE A 23 32.23 -13.10 -0.48
C ILE A 23 31.66 -11.82 -1.10
N ARG A 24 30.47 -11.86 -1.69
CA ARG A 24 29.82 -10.67 -2.25
C ARG A 24 29.60 -9.57 -1.19
N TYR A 25 29.26 -9.95 0.04
CA TYR A 25 29.04 -8.99 1.12
C TYR A 25 30.31 -8.51 1.81
N SER A 26 31.46 -9.19 1.65
CA SER A 26 32.74 -8.70 2.17
C SER A 26 33.31 -7.53 1.35
N PHE A 27 32.84 -7.34 0.11
CA PHE A 27 33.24 -6.20 -0.70
C PHE A 27 32.49 -4.92 -0.33
N ALA A 28 33.17 -3.78 -0.46
CA ALA A 28 32.61 -2.44 -0.36
C ALA A 28 31.85 -2.15 0.96
N THR A 29 32.32 -2.70 2.08
CA THR A 29 31.70 -2.55 3.42
C THR A 29 31.88 -1.15 4.01
N ASP A 30 32.83 -0.37 3.49
CA ASP A 30 33.19 0.99 3.87
C ASP A 30 32.31 2.07 3.22
N ARG A 31 31.38 1.67 2.33
CA ARG A 31 30.57 2.56 1.51
C ARG A 31 29.11 2.09 1.39
N LEU A 32 28.25 2.97 0.89
CA LEU A 32 26.87 2.64 0.59
C LEU A 32 26.79 1.57 -0.50
N ARG A 33 26.00 0.51 -0.28
CA ARG A 33 25.87 -0.61 -1.22
C ARG A 33 24.45 -0.69 -1.77
N ALA A 34 24.28 -0.39 -3.07
CA ALA A 34 22.99 -0.53 -3.73
C ALA A 34 22.83 -1.95 -4.31
N THR A 35 21.65 -2.56 -4.13
CA THR A 35 21.30 -3.85 -4.72
C THR A 35 20.02 -3.75 -5.54
N GLY A 36 19.96 -4.48 -6.66
CA GLY A 36 18.85 -4.45 -7.61
C GLY A 36 17.62 -5.27 -7.23
N HIS A 37 17.29 -5.36 -5.94
CA HIS A 37 16.05 -6.05 -5.52
C HIS A 37 14.83 -5.22 -5.91
N THR A 38 13.79 -5.89 -6.43
CA THR A 38 12.56 -5.30 -6.94
C THR A 38 11.35 -5.67 -6.09
N ALA A 39 10.20 -5.06 -6.38
CA ALA A 39 8.89 -5.44 -5.82
C ALA A 39 8.55 -6.90 -6.13
N SER A 40 9.00 -7.46 -7.26
CA SER A 40 8.83 -8.88 -7.56
C SER A 40 9.61 -9.77 -6.56
N ASP A 41 10.83 -9.37 -6.17
CA ASP A 41 11.60 -10.08 -5.13
C ASP A 41 10.95 -9.95 -3.73
N GLN A 42 10.24 -8.85 -3.48
CA GLN A 42 9.42 -8.69 -2.27
C GLN A 42 8.30 -9.72 -2.20
N VAL A 43 7.54 -9.88 -3.28
CA VAL A 43 6.47 -10.89 -3.36
C VAL A 43 7.03 -12.28 -3.09
N GLU A 44 8.12 -12.64 -3.76
CA GLU A 44 8.79 -13.94 -3.57
C GLU A 44 9.18 -14.17 -2.11
N THR A 45 9.72 -13.12 -1.45
CA THR A 45 10.15 -13.17 -0.05
C THR A 45 8.97 -13.27 0.91
N VAL A 46 7.92 -12.48 0.70
CA VAL A 46 6.69 -12.51 1.52
C VAL A 46 6.10 -13.91 1.49
N LEU A 47 5.90 -14.48 0.30
CA LEU A 47 5.30 -15.79 0.15
C LEU A 47 6.13 -16.87 0.83
N TYR A 48 7.45 -16.84 0.62
CA TYR A 48 8.34 -17.79 1.28
C TYR A 48 8.26 -17.69 2.81
N ARG A 49 8.24 -16.48 3.38
CA ARG A 49 8.21 -16.27 4.83
C ARG A 49 6.84 -16.56 5.46
N LEU A 50 5.75 -16.30 4.74
CA LEU A 50 4.42 -16.74 5.15
C LEU A 50 4.38 -18.25 5.35
N VAL A 51 4.87 -19.03 4.38
CA VAL A 51 4.86 -20.49 4.46
C VAL A 51 5.88 -21.02 5.47
N SER A 52 7.08 -20.43 5.54
CA SER A 52 8.16 -20.94 6.39
C SER A 52 8.13 -20.46 7.84
N ARG A 53 7.46 -19.34 8.14
CA ARG A 53 7.45 -18.71 9.47
C ARG A 53 6.07 -18.30 9.97
N GLY A 54 5.04 -18.38 9.13
CA GLY A 54 3.69 -17.92 9.49
C GLY A 54 3.55 -16.40 9.58
N ALA A 55 4.49 -15.62 9.04
CA ALA A 55 4.49 -14.16 9.14
C ALA A 55 4.85 -13.49 7.81
N ALA A 56 4.10 -12.45 7.44
CA ALA A 56 4.42 -11.58 6.32
C ALA A 56 5.54 -10.63 6.75
N SER A 57 6.73 -10.79 6.17
CA SER A 57 7.82 -9.83 6.35
C SER A 57 8.62 -9.69 5.08
N GLY A 58 9.09 -8.48 4.83
CA GLY A 58 9.69 -8.10 3.56
C GLY A 58 11.20 -8.05 3.61
N ILE A 59 11.76 -7.71 2.46
CA ILE A 59 13.12 -7.24 2.31
C ILE A 59 13.15 -5.77 2.80
N GLU A 60 14.07 -5.42 3.69
CA GLU A 60 14.21 -4.03 4.17
C GLU A 60 14.74 -3.11 3.05
N ALA A 61 14.16 -1.92 2.87
CA ALA A 61 14.64 -0.95 1.88
C ALA A 61 16.06 -0.45 2.20
N LYS A 62 16.36 -0.26 3.48
CA LYS A 62 17.67 0.13 4.00
C LYS A 62 17.98 -0.74 5.21
N ARG A 63 19.12 -1.43 5.17
CA ARG A 63 19.63 -2.22 6.29
C ARG A 63 20.64 -1.40 7.11
N ALA A 64 20.79 -1.76 8.38
CA ALA A 64 21.75 -1.14 9.29
C ALA A 64 23.21 -1.23 8.80
N ASP A 65 23.53 -2.25 7.98
CA ASP A 65 24.85 -2.46 7.40
C ASP A 65 25.14 -1.61 6.14
N GLY A 66 24.29 -0.63 5.83
CA GLY A 66 24.51 0.30 4.70
C GLY A 66 24.07 -0.24 3.33
N VAL A 67 23.38 -1.38 3.29
CA VAL A 67 22.75 -1.87 2.05
C VAL A 67 21.44 -1.12 1.79
N VAL A 68 21.29 -0.56 0.59
CA VAL A 68 20.07 0.10 0.10
C VAL A 68 19.51 -0.61 -1.13
N ARG A 69 18.19 -0.52 -1.31
CA ARG A 69 17.45 -1.15 -2.42
C ARG A 69 16.55 -0.12 -3.12
N PRO A 70 17.12 0.72 -4.00
CA PRO A 70 16.36 1.81 -4.62
C PRO A 70 15.21 1.34 -5.51
N LEU A 71 15.32 0.13 -6.09
CA LEU A 71 14.35 -0.41 -7.04
C LEU A 71 13.22 -1.22 -6.38
N LEU A 72 13.13 -1.23 -5.05
CA LEU A 72 12.24 -2.12 -4.31
C LEU A 72 10.75 -1.82 -4.51
N ALA A 73 10.42 -0.61 -5.01
CA ALA A 73 9.08 -0.20 -5.36
C ALA A 73 8.71 -0.51 -6.82
N LEU A 74 9.67 -0.91 -7.65
CA LEU A 74 9.48 -1.22 -9.07
C LEU A 74 9.44 -2.73 -9.28
N THR A 75 8.65 -3.19 -10.23
CA THR A 75 8.57 -4.59 -10.66
C THR A 75 9.73 -4.95 -11.58
N ARG A 76 10.00 -6.25 -11.71
CA ARG A 76 10.99 -6.77 -12.66
C ARG A 76 10.61 -6.37 -14.10
N GLU A 77 9.33 -6.40 -14.42
CA GLU A 77 8.76 -6.01 -15.71
C GLU A 77 9.02 -4.53 -16.01
N GLU A 78 8.81 -3.63 -15.05
CA GLU A 78 9.11 -2.20 -15.21
C GLU A 78 10.60 -1.95 -15.42
N THR A 79 11.47 -2.61 -14.65
CA THR A 79 12.92 -2.46 -14.83
C THR A 79 13.40 -2.99 -16.19
N ALA A 80 12.82 -4.10 -16.66
CA ALA A 80 13.11 -4.65 -17.98
C ALA A 80 12.63 -3.74 -19.11
N ALA A 81 11.42 -3.18 -18.99
CA ALA A 81 10.86 -2.22 -19.94
C ALA A 81 11.71 -0.95 -20.04
N TYR A 82 12.21 -0.45 -18.90
CA TYR A 82 13.14 0.67 -18.85
C TYR A 82 14.43 0.33 -19.62
N CYS A 83 15.09 -0.79 -19.29
CA CYS A 83 16.30 -1.23 -19.99
C CYS A 83 16.10 -1.33 -21.52
N ALA A 84 14.96 -1.88 -21.96
CA ALA A 84 14.62 -1.98 -23.38
C ALA A 84 14.47 -0.60 -24.03
N THR A 85 13.79 0.33 -23.34
CA THR A 85 13.54 1.69 -23.86
C THR A 85 14.83 2.49 -24.05
N VAL A 86 15.79 2.35 -23.15
CA VAL A 86 17.09 3.05 -23.24
C VAL A 86 18.18 2.24 -23.94
N GLY A 87 17.85 1.07 -24.48
CA GLY A 87 18.81 0.22 -25.20
C GLY A 87 19.92 -0.36 -24.31
N LEU A 88 19.67 -0.53 -23.01
CA LEU A 88 20.63 -1.11 -22.08
C LEU A 88 20.61 -2.64 -22.18
N ALA A 89 21.72 -3.20 -22.67
CA ALA A 89 21.94 -4.64 -22.61
C ALA A 89 22.21 -5.08 -21.17
N PHE A 90 21.42 -6.01 -20.66
CA PHE A 90 21.64 -6.66 -19.38
C PHE A 90 21.86 -8.16 -19.57
N ARG A 91 22.59 -8.78 -18.65
CA ARG A 91 22.70 -10.24 -18.57
C ARG A 91 21.65 -10.75 -17.61
N THR A 92 20.90 -11.75 -18.04
CA THR A 92 20.08 -12.55 -17.12
C THR A 92 21.02 -13.52 -16.43
N ASP A 93 21.30 -13.26 -15.14
CA ASP A 93 21.93 -14.28 -14.30
C ASP A 93 20.98 -15.46 -14.26
N SER A 94 21.46 -16.66 -14.58
CA SER A 94 20.70 -17.89 -14.43
C SER A 94 20.54 -18.15 -12.94
N SER A 95 19.64 -17.40 -12.29
CA SER A 95 19.32 -17.62 -10.89
C SER A 95 18.84 -19.05 -10.79
N ASN A 96 19.64 -19.91 -10.16
CA ASN A 96 19.42 -21.35 -10.04
C ASN A 96 17.93 -21.65 -9.89
N THR A 97 17.36 -22.30 -10.91
CA THR A 97 15.98 -22.83 -10.94
C THR A 97 15.68 -23.70 -9.72
N ASP A 98 16.73 -24.27 -9.12
CA ASP A 98 16.69 -25.11 -7.92
C ASP A 98 16.64 -24.33 -6.59
N THR A 99 16.49 -23.01 -6.62
CA THR A 99 16.31 -22.21 -5.39
C THR A 99 14.86 -22.21 -4.94
N LYS A 100 14.62 -22.12 -3.63
CA LYS A 100 13.26 -21.96 -3.06
C LYS A 100 12.52 -20.74 -3.63
N ARG A 101 13.25 -19.67 -3.95
CA ARG A 101 12.71 -18.47 -4.62
C ARG A 101 12.44 -18.73 -6.11
N GLY A 102 13.29 -19.50 -6.79
CA GLY A 102 13.03 -19.99 -8.16
C GLY A 102 11.73 -20.79 -8.25
N LEU A 103 11.51 -21.74 -7.33
CA LEU A 103 10.24 -22.48 -7.21
C LEU A 103 9.03 -21.55 -7.08
N VAL A 104 9.12 -20.54 -6.21
CA VAL A 104 8.06 -19.55 -6.04
C VAL A 104 7.80 -18.82 -7.36
N ARG A 105 8.84 -18.31 -8.01
CA ARG A 105 8.74 -17.53 -9.24
C ARG A 105 8.18 -18.32 -10.43
N GLU A 106 8.67 -19.54 -10.63
CA GLU A 106 8.41 -20.31 -11.85
C GLU A 106 7.15 -21.17 -11.76
N ARG A 107 6.76 -21.59 -10.56
CA ARG A 107 5.62 -22.50 -10.37
C ARG A 107 4.50 -21.89 -9.56
N ILE A 108 4.81 -21.22 -8.45
CA ILE A 108 3.78 -20.79 -7.52
C ILE A 108 3.13 -19.48 -7.96
N LEU A 109 3.92 -18.47 -8.35
CA LEU A 109 3.39 -17.18 -8.80
C LEU A 109 2.48 -17.30 -10.04
N PRO A 110 2.81 -18.10 -11.07
CA PRO A 110 1.89 -18.33 -12.20
C PRO A 110 0.54 -18.88 -11.74
N LEU A 111 0.52 -19.90 -10.88
CA LEU A 111 -0.72 -20.47 -10.34
C LEU A 111 -1.52 -19.45 -9.51
N LEU A 112 -0.84 -18.59 -8.74
CA LEU A 112 -1.50 -17.52 -8.00
C LEU A 112 -2.11 -16.45 -8.92
N ARG A 113 -1.47 -16.14 -10.06
CA ARG A 113 -2.01 -15.23 -11.09
C ARG A 113 -3.22 -15.83 -11.80
N GLU A 114 -3.18 -17.14 -12.07
CA GLU A 114 -4.33 -17.88 -12.60
C GLU A 114 -5.50 -17.87 -11.60
N LEU A 115 -5.21 -18.02 -10.32
CA LEU A 115 -6.22 -17.95 -9.26
C LEU A 115 -6.82 -16.55 -9.16
N HIS A 116 -6.01 -15.50 -9.18
CA HIS A 116 -6.49 -14.12 -9.09
C HIS A 116 -5.49 -13.10 -9.67
N PRO A 117 -5.93 -12.16 -10.53
CA PRO A 117 -5.04 -11.17 -11.16
C PRO A 117 -4.40 -10.21 -10.14
N GLY A 118 -5.03 -10.01 -8.98
CA GLY A 118 -4.51 -9.16 -7.89
C GLY A 118 -3.54 -9.84 -6.93
N ALA A 119 -3.14 -11.10 -7.15
CA ALA A 119 -2.40 -11.88 -6.15
C ALA A 119 -1.11 -11.22 -5.64
N GLU A 120 -0.25 -10.72 -6.53
CA GLU A 120 1.02 -10.08 -6.15
C GLU A 120 0.80 -8.78 -5.38
N ARG A 121 -0.15 -7.95 -5.82
CA ARG A 121 -0.53 -6.71 -5.14
C ARG A 121 -1.02 -7.01 -3.72
N ASN A 122 -1.87 -8.03 -3.57
CA ASN A 122 -2.40 -8.40 -2.27
C ASN A 122 -1.30 -8.94 -1.34
N LEU A 123 -0.36 -9.74 -1.86
CA LEU A 123 0.82 -10.18 -1.08
C LEU A 123 1.69 -9.01 -0.63
N LEU A 124 1.92 -8.01 -1.48
CA LEU A 124 2.66 -6.80 -1.11
C LEU A 124 1.93 -5.99 -0.04
N SER A 125 0.59 -5.93 -0.08
CA SER A 125 -0.18 -5.21 0.94
C SER A 125 -0.02 -5.79 2.35
N LEU A 126 0.39 -7.06 2.48
CA LEU A 126 0.71 -7.64 3.79
C LEU A 126 1.96 -7.03 4.42
N LEU A 127 2.84 -6.40 3.63
CA LEU A 127 3.98 -5.64 4.16
C LEU A 127 3.61 -4.23 4.57
N ALA A 128 2.46 -3.74 4.13
CA ALA A 128 1.90 -2.48 4.58
C ALA A 128 1.26 -2.63 5.98
N GLU A 129 1.79 -3.51 6.85
CA GLU A 129 1.31 -3.62 8.23
C GLU A 129 1.26 -2.22 8.83
N ASP A 130 0.07 -1.85 9.30
CA ASP A 130 -0.20 -0.62 10.03
C ASP A 130 0.55 -0.67 11.37
N ASP A 131 1.86 -0.40 11.35
CA ASP A 131 2.66 -0.06 12.54
C ASP A 131 1.97 1.07 13.30
N SER A 132 1.23 1.92 12.58
CA SER A 132 0.35 2.94 13.12
C SER A 132 -0.67 2.41 14.14
N LEU A 133 -1.32 1.26 13.89
CA LEU A 133 -2.32 0.67 14.79
C LEU A 133 -1.65 0.01 15.98
N ARG A 134 -0.56 -0.72 15.75
CA ARG A 134 0.22 -1.32 16.85
C ARG A 134 0.82 -0.26 17.76
N GLU A 135 1.39 0.81 17.19
CA GLU A 135 1.88 1.97 17.93
C GLU A 135 0.75 2.70 18.67
N LEU A 136 -0.43 2.86 18.06
CA LEU A 136 -1.58 3.46 18.74
C LEU A 136 -2.04 2.61 19.94
N LEU A 137 -2.03 1.29 19.81
CA LEU A 137 -2.39 0.38 20.90
C LEU A 137 -1.31 0.33 22.00
N ALA A 138 -0.02 0.39 21.64
CA ALA A 138 1.10 0.28 22.58
C ALA A 138 1.55 1.60 23.22
N GLY A 139 1.26 2.75 22.58
CA GLY A 139 1.65 4.07 23.09
C GLY A 139 0.97 4.39 24.42
N THR A 140 1.61 5.20 25.27
CA THR A 140 1.04 5.67 26.55
C THR A 140 1.19 7.18 26.67
N GLY A 141 0.25 7.83 27.36
CA GLY A 141 0.38 9.25 27.75
C GLY A 141 0.17 10.31 26.66
N VAL A 142 -0.28 9.95 25.45
CA VAL A 142 -0.56 10.91 24.36
C VAL A 142 -1.88 10.57 23.66
N THR A 143 -2.66 11.60 23.33
CA THR A 143 -3.84 11.46 22.48
C THR A 143 -3.41 11.26 21.03
N ARG A 144 -3.82 10.14 20.41
CA ARG A 144 -3.50 9.80 19.02
C ARG A 144 -4.76 9.32 18.31
N ARG A 145 -4.94 9.74 17.05
CA ARG A 145 -6.03 9.29 16.19
C ARG A 145 -5.43 8.64 14.95
N LEU A 146 -5.92 7.45 14.61
CA LEU A 146 -5.57 6.71 13.41
C LEU A 146 -6.84 6.46 12.59
N ASP A 147 -6.84 6.84 11.33
CA ASP A 147 -7.91 6.51 10.40
C ASP A 147 -7.75 5.04 9.95
N LEU A 148 -8.76 4.21 10.23
CA LEU A 148 -8.81 2.80 9.80
C LEU A 148 -9.52 2.65 8.45
N GLY A 149 -9.94 3.76 7.84
CA GLY A 149 -10.75 3.79 6.64
C GLY A 149 -12.24 3.55 6.91
N GLY A 150 -13.07 3.84 5.91
CA GLY A 150 -14.53 3.63 6.02
C GLY A 150 -15.20 4.50 7.07
N GLY A 151 -14.55 5.59 7.46
CA GLY A 151 -15.07 6.51 8.47
C GLY A 151 -14.94 6.04 9.89
N VAL A 152 -14.07 5.08 10.14
CA VAL A 152 -13.76 4.60 11.48
C VAL A 152 -12.36 5.07 11.81
N SER A 153 -12.23 5.79 12.91
CA SER A 153 -10.92 6.11 13.47
C SER A 153 -10.74 5.38 14.80
N ALA A 154 -9.56 4.81 15.01
CA ALA A 154 -9.13 4.43 16.35
C ALA A 154 -8.59 5.68 17.04
N VAL A 155 -9.12 5.99 18.23
CA VAL A 155 -8.63 7.07 19.08
C VAL A 155 -8.09 6.45 20.35
N ARG A 156 -6.85 6.81 20.68
CA ARG A 156 -6.29 6.66 22.01
C ARG A 156 -6.34 8.01 22.72
N GLU A 157 -6.79 8.00 23.96
CA GLU A 157 -6.64 9.12 24.89
C GLU A 157 -6.21 8.55 26.24
N TYR A 158 -5.02 8.96 26.70
CA TYR A 158 -4.35 8.37 27.86
C TYR A 158 -4.30 6.85 27.76
N ASP A 159 -4.94 6.12 28.66
CA ASP A 159 -4.96 4.64 28.73
C ASP A 159 -6.19 4.00 28.08
N SER A 160 -7.07 4.80 27.48
CA SER A 160 -8.27 4.32 26.80
C SER A 160 -8.08 4.30 25.29
N VAL A 161 -8.58 3.25 24.64
CA VAL A 161 -8.67 3.13 23.18
C VAL A 161 -10.11 2.81 22.79
N TRP A 162 -10.67 3.59 21.87
CA TRP A 162 -12.00 3.32 21.31
C TRP A 162 -12.03 3.58 19.81
N LEU A 163 -13.05 3.03 19.17
CA LEU A 163 -13.38 3.34 17.78
C LEU A 163 -14.43 4.43 17.75
N GLU A 164 -14.25 5.39 16.86
CA GLU A 164 -15.22 6.46 16.63
C GLU A 164 -15.48 6.64 15.14
N ARG A 165 -16.67 7.15 14.84
CA ARG A 165 -17.05 7.53 13.49
C ARG A 165 -17.02 9.05 13.35
N SER A 166 -15.84 9.58 13.05
CA SER A 166 -15.61 11.02 12.95
C SER A 166 -15.47 11.49 11.51
N ALA A 167 -15.60 12.79 11.34
CA ALA A 167 -15.34 13.42 10.05
C ALA A 167 -13.84 13.44 9.79
N THR A 168 -13.40 12.75 8.73
CA THR A 168 -12.02 12.77 8.25
C THR A 168 -11.82 13.97 7.34
N THR A 169 -10.75 14.75 7.53
CA THR A 169 -10.41 15.86 6.63
C THR A 169 -10.10 15.33 5.23
N LEU A 170 -10.70 15.92 4.21
CA LEU A 170 -10.48 15.57 2.81
C LEU A 170 -9.26 16.34 2.25
N ASP A 171 -8.08 16.04 2.79
CA ASP A 171 -6.81 16.59 2.29
C ASP A 171 -6.18 15.60 1.31
N GLY A 172 -6.50 15.76 0.02
CA GLY A 172 -6.07 14.84 -1.05
C GLY A 172 -7.14 13.79 -1.37
N GLU A 173 -6.78 12.50 -1.34
CA GLU A 173 -7.71 11.38 -1.58
C GLU A 173 -7.97 10.64 -0.26
N VAL A 174 -9.25 10.41 0.06
CA VAL A 174 -9.72 9.66 1.23
C VAL A 174 -10.42 8.39 0.76
N ALA A 175 -10.08 7.26 1.39
CA ALA A 175 -10.76 5.99 1.21
C ALA A 175 -11.90 5.81 2.23
N TRP A 176 -13.12 5.62 1.77
CA TRP A 176 -14.30 5.38 2.59
C TRP A 176 -15.05 4.12 2.16
N GLY A 177 -14.70 2.98 2.77
CA GLY A 177 -15.26 1.69 2.39
C GLY A 177 -14.90 1.38 0.92
N ALA A 178 -15.91 1.18 0.07
CA ALA A 178 -15.71 0.98 -1.37
C ALA A 178 -15.50 2.29 -2.16
N TRP A 179 -15.37 3.44 -1.52
CA TRP A 179 -15.24 4.74 -2.19
C TRP A 179 -13.81 5.29 -2.07
N ARG A 180 -13.30 5.85 -3.18
CA ARG A 180 -12.18 6.79 -3.16
C ARG A 180 -12.72 8.18 -3.50
N ILE A 181 -12.50 9.13 -2.60
CA ILE A 181 -13.05 10.49 -2.67
C ILE A 181 -11.89 11.47 -2.66
N SER A 182 -11.88 12.41 -3.59
CA SER A 182 -10.91 13.50 -3.62
C SER A 182 -11.60 14.83 -3.85
N ALA A 183 -10.97 15.91 -3.41
CA ALA A 183 -11.45 17.25 -3.69
C ALA A 183 -10.31 18.22 -4.05
N GLU A 184 -10.61 19.16 -4.93
CA GLU A 184 -9.72 20.27 -5.30
C GLU A 184 -9.81 21.42 -4.28
N GLU A 185 -10.92 21.52 -3.55
CA GLU A 185 -11.17 22.53 -2.51
C GLU A 185 -10.68 22.05 -1.14
N LYS A 186 -10.01 22.94 -0.40
CA LYS A 186 -9.58 22.68 0.99
C LYS A 186 -10.72 22.89 1.99
N GLY A 187 -10.62 22.26 3.15
CA GLY A 187 -11.57 22.45 4.26
C GLY A 187 -12.84 21.61 4.17
N LEU A 188 -12.91 20.71 3.19
CA LEU A 188 -13.94 19.67 3.13
C LEU A 188 -13.58 18.51 4.06
N LYS A 189 -14.60 17.81 4.53
CA LYS A 189 -14.46 16.58 5.32
C LYS A 189 -15.37 15.49 4.76
N VAL A 190 -15.01 14.24 4.99
CA VAL A 190 -15.86 13.08 4.70
C VAL A 190 -16.35 12.49 6.02
N ARG A 191 -17.66 12.25 6.15
CA ARG A 191 -18.24 11.57 7.31
C ARG A 191 -19.42 10.68 6.92
N GLY A 192 -19.86 9.84 7.85
CA GLY A 192 -21.09 9.07 7.70
C GLY A 192 -22.33 9.95 7.85
N TRP A 193 -23.45 9.44 7.34
CA TRP A 193 -24.76 10.06 7.47
C TRP A 193 -25.25 10.13 8.92
N ARG A 194 -25.88 11.26 9.27
CA ARG A 194 -26.53 11.50 10.56
C ARG A 194 -28.00 11.89 10.36
N PRO A 195 -28.91 11.47 11.26
CA PRO A 195 -30.28 11.95 11.24
C PRO A 195 -30.33 13.48 11.29
N GLY A 196 -31.10 14.09 10.38
CA GLY A 196 -31.22 15.54 10.26
C GLY A 196 -30.32 16.19 9.21
N ASP A 197 -29.36 15.46 8.63
CA ASP A 197 -28.49 15.98 7.56
C ASP A 197 -29.29 16.51 6.37
N ARG A 198 -28.82 17.64 5.81
CA ARG A 198 -29.41 18.32 4.66
C ARG A 198 -28.35 18.71 3.62
N LEU A 199 -28.75 18.70 2.36
CA LEU A 199 -27.93 19.22 1.26
C LEU A 199 -27.78 20.73 1.35
N ALA A 200 -26.54 21.21 1.20
CA ALA A 200 -26.19 22.61 1.10
C ALA A 200 -26.97 23.28 -0.04
N GLY A 201 -27.48 24.49 0.21
CA GLY A 201 -28.20 25.32 -0.77
C GLY A 201 -29.57 24.81 -1.23
N ARG A 202 -29.91 23.53 -1.05
CA ARG A 202 -31.17 22.93 -1.54
C ARG A 202 -32.18 22.59 -0.44
N GLY A 203 -31.78 22.64 0.83
CA GLY A 203 -32.64 22.39 2.00
C GLY A 203 -33.22 20.97 2.12
N ARG A 204 -33.03 20.12 1.10
CA ARG A 204 -33.53 18.76 1.01
C ARG A 204 -32.82 17.85 2.02
N LYS A 205 -33.59 17.00 2.72
CA LYS A 205 -33.04 16.04 3.69
C LYS A 205 -32.29 14.93 2.97
N ILE A 206 -31.13 14.54 3.50
CA ILE A 206 -30.35 13.41 2.96
C ILE A 206 -31.12 12.09 3.07
N GLN A 207 -32.00 11.96 4.06
CA GLN A 207 -32.91 10.81 4.15
C GLN A 207 -33.75 10.64 2.89
N ASP A 208 -34.31 11.72 2.36
CA ASP A 208 -35.15 11.70 1.16
C ASP A 208 -34.31 11.42 -0.09
N VAL A 209 -33.06 11.93 -0.12
CA VAL A 209 -32.09 11.63 -1.18
C VAL A 209 -31.79 10.13 -1.24
N PHE A 210 -31.56 9.49 -0.09
CA PHE A 210 -31.35 8.04 -0.03
C PHE A 210 -32.60 7.22 -0.38
N VAL A 211 -33.79 7.71 -0.04
CA VAL A 211 -35.04 7.06 -0.42
C VAL A 211 -35.19 7.04 -1.94
N ASP A 212 -35.01 8.19 -2.60
CA ASP A 212 -35.14 8.30 -4.05
C ASP A 212 -34.08 7.47 -4.79
N ALA A 213 -32.85 7.47 -4.29
CA ALA A 213 -31.77 6.63 -4.79
C ALA A 213 -31.92 5.14 -4.42
N LYS A 214 -32.99 4.78 -3.69
CA LYS A 214 -33.31 3.41 -3.25
C LYS A 214 -32.19 2.75 -2.44
N ILE A 215 -31.46 3.53 -1.64
CA ILE A 215 -30.39 3.01 -0.79
C ILE A 215 -31.00 2.25 0.40
N PRO A 216 -30.66 0.95 0.59
CA PRO A 216 -31.11 0.17 1.74
C PRO A 216 -30.68 0.80 3.07
N ARG A 217 -31.54 0.73 4.10
CA ARG A 217 -31.26 1.35 5.41
C ARG A 217 -29.93 0.93 6.02
N SER A 218 -29.56 -0.35 5.87
CA SER A 218 -28.28 -0.91 6.33
C SER A 218 -27.05 -0.27 5.68
N GLN A 219 -27.18 0.27 4.46
CA GLN A 219 -26.07 0.91 3.75
C GLN A 219 -25.98 2.41 4.05
N ARG A 220 -27.08 3.05 4.50
CA ARG A 220 -27.13 4.50 4.71
C ARG A 220 -26.18 4.95 5.81
N GLU A 221 -26.08 4.21 6.91
CA GLU A 221 -25.20 4.57 8.04
C GLU A 221 -23.71 4.56 7.67
N ALA A 222 -23.33 3.72 6.72
CA ALA A 222 -21.97 3.62 6.22
C ALA A 222 -21.73 4.46 4.95
N TRP A 223 -22.74 5.13 4.40
CA TRP A 223 -22.60 5.88 3.16
C TRP A 223 -21.79 7.17 3.42
N PRO A 224 -20.75 7.46 2.62
CA PRO A 224 -19.98 8.68 2.79
C PRO A 224 -20.80 9.91 2.42
N LEU A 225 -20.61 10.99 3.16
CA LEU A 225 -21.07 12.34 2.84
C LEU A 225 -19.87 13.27 2.84
N VAL A 226 -19.77 14.12 1.82
CA VAL A 226 -18.77 15.20 1.80
C VAL A 226 -19.41 16.45 2.37
N VAL A 227 -18.77 17.04 3.38
CA VAL A 227 -19.32 18.16 4.15
C VAL A 227 -18.37 19.35 4.18
N ARG A 228 -18.96 20.55 4.21
CA ARG A 228 -18.27 21.80 4.54
C ARG A 228 -18.87 22.33 5.85
N GLY A 229 -18.10 22.27 6.93
CA GLY A 229 -18.66 22.46 8.28
C GLY A 229 -19.72 21.39 8.59
N ASP A 230 -20.95 21.82 8.84
CA ASP A 230 -22.08 20.93 9.11
C ASP A 230 -22.96 20.66 7.87
N GLU A 231 -22.75 21.37 6.77
CA GLU A 231 -23.56 21.23 5.56
C GLU A 231 -23.04 20.13 4.64
N VAL A 232 -23.95 19.34 4.06
CA VAL A 232 -23.59 18.28 3.11
C VAL A 232 -23.49 18.87 1.70
N VAL A 233 -22.28 18.90 1.15
CA VAL A 233 -22.03 19.44 -0.20
C VAL A 233 -22.17 18.38 -1.28
N ALA A 234 -21.80 17.12 -1.00
CA ALA A 234 -21.89 16.01 -1.96
C ALA A 234 -22.31 14.70 -1.30
N VAL A 235 -22.97 13.84 -2.08
CA VAL A 235 -23.32 12.47 -1.72
C VAL A 235 -22.77 11.55 -2.82
N PRO A 236 -21.58 10.96 -2.63
CA PRO A 236 -20.95 10.03 -3.59
C PRO A 236 -21.95 9.07 -4.25
N GLY A 237 -21.98 9.09 -5.59
CA GLY A 237 -22.85 8.27 -6.44
C GLY A 237 -24.31 8.69 -6.54
N ILE A 238 -24.72 9.80 -5.91
CA ILE A 238 -26.12 10.26 -5.88
C ILE A 238 -26.22 11.77 -6.16
N VAL A 239 -25.38 12.58 -5.53
CA VAL A 239 -25.36 14.04 -5.66
C VAL A 239 -23.92 14.52 -5.82
N ASP A 240 -23.62 15.05 -6.99
CA ASP A 240 -22.30 15.61 -7.30
C ASP A 240 -22.15 17.03 -6.76
N ALA A 241 -20.90 17.41 -6.47
CA ALA A 241 -20.52 18.77 -6.14
C ALA A 241 -19.32 19.22 -6.98
N PRO A 242 -19.24 20.50 -7.38
CA PRO A 242 -18.07 21.02 -8.09
C PRO A 242 -16.78 20.76 -7.32
N GLY A 243 -15.74 20.29 -8.03
CA GLY A 243 -14.42 20.03 -7.45
C GLY A 243 -14.33 18.80 -6.55
N VAL A 244 -15.41 18.02 -6.37
CA VAL A 244 -15.40 16.75 -5.64
C VAL A 244 -15.49 15.59 -6.64
N LYS A 245 -14.56 14.64 -6.56
CA LYS A 245 -14.58 13.40 -7.34
C LYS A 245 -14.76 12.22 -6.39
N ALA A 246 -15.69 11.33 -6.69
CA ALA A 246 -15.91 10.12 -5.91
C ALA A 246 -16.07 8.91 -6.83
N GLU A 247 -15.21 7.94 -6.67
CA GLU A 247 -15.18 6.71 -7.46
C GLU A 247 -15.43 5.51 -6.56
N ARG A 248 -16.23 4.56 -7.04
CA ARG A 248 -16.45 3.29 -6.35
C ARG A 248 -15.40 2.29 -6.84
N VAL A 249 -14.52 1.86 -5.93
CA VAL A 249 -13.56 0.80 -6.19
C VAL A 249 -14.30 -0.52 -6.12
N ALA A 250 -14.35 -1.25 -7.24
CA ALA A 250 -14.89 -2.61 -7.26
C ALA A 250 -14.00 -3.49 -6.37
N SER A 251 -14.64 -4.16 -5.40
CA SER A 251 -14.05 -5.22 -4.58
C SER A 251 -13.82 -6.47 -5.39
#